data_AF-A0A2E4XMF0-F1
#
_entry.id   AF-A0A2E4XMF0-F1
#
_cell.length_a   1.000
_cell.length_b   1.000
_cell.length_c   1.000
_cell.angle_alpha   90.00
_cell.angle_beta   90.00
_cell.angle_gamma   90.00
#
_symmetry.space_group_name_H-M   'P 1'
#
loop_
_entity.id
_entity.type
_entity.pdbx_description
1 polymer ?
#
loop_
_entity_poly.entity_id
_entity_poly.type
_entity_poly.pdbx_seq_one_letter_code
_entity_poly.pdbx_strand_id
1 'polypeptide(L)'
;MNNQSNFFEKETYEPKSNFTVAEFCSGIGGFRLGLEKIGGEIVIASEIDKYAIETYKHWFNEDSEGDLFEYKTSDIPDHDILTAGFPCQPFSVAGVVSNRHWDKNKPASKKQKSGFDYKDIKEGGEQGQVFNGLLRIIKKKRPKVLLLENVRGLLSHDK
;
A
#
# COMPACT_ATOMS: atom_id res chain seq x y z
N MET A 1 13.53 30.51 -26.47
CA MET A 1 13.73 29.95 -25.12
C MET A 1 12.75 28.78 -24.97
N ASN A 2 13.33 27.58 -25.00
CA ASN A 2 12.86 26.25 -24.61
C ASN A 2 11.40 25.84 -24.88
N ASN A 3 11.23 25.10 -25.98
CA ASN A 3 10.29 23.97 -26.07
C ASN A 3 10.55 23.02 -24.90
N GLN A 4 9.70 23.03 -23.87
CA GLN A 4 9.54 21.85 -23.03
C GLN A 4 8.77 20.84 -23.87
N SER A 5 9.50 19.90 -24.47
CA SER A 5 8.93 18.67 -25.00
C SER A 5 8.06 18.02 -23.92
N ASN A 6 6.77 17.84 -24.21
CA ASN A 6 5.85 17.07 -23.37
C ASN A 6 6.48 15.70 -23.09
N PHE A 7 7.01 15.50 -21.88
CA PHE A 7 7.63 14.24 -21.44
C PHE A 7 6.63 13.06 -21.39
N PHE A 8 5.37 13.31 -21.79
CA PHE A 8 4.22 12.42 -21.74
C PHE A 8 3.45 12.39 -23.06
N GLU A 9 4.09 12.54 -24.22
CA GLU A 9 3.46 12.05 -25.46
C GLU A 9 3.32 10.52 -25.35
N LYS A 10 2.19 10.11 -24.78
CA LYS A 10 1.82 8.74 -24.46
C LYS A 10 1.41 8.02 -25.74
N GLU A 11 2.01 6.88 -26.03
CA GLU A 11 1.28 5.82 -26.74
C GLU A 11 0.03 5.49 -25.91
N THR A 12 -1.14 5.80 -26.44
CA THR A 12 -2.42 5.55 -25.78
C THR A 12 -2.79 4.08 -25.96
N TYR A 13 -2.77 3.30 -24.89
CA TYR A 13 -3.37 1.97 -24.88
C TYR A 13 -4.90 2.12 -24.81
N GLU A 14 -5.61 1.56 -25.78
CA GLU A 14 -7.07 1.45 -25.70
C GLU A 14 -7.44 0.21 -24.89
N PRO A 15 -8.05 0.38 -23.71
CA PRO A 15 -8.44 -0.74 -22.88
C PRO A 15 -9.55 -1.57 -23.52
N LYS A 16 -9.36 -2.89 -23.56
CA LYS A 16 -10.36 -3.83 -24.09
C LYS A 16 -11.63 -3.94 -23.22
N SER A 17 -11.56 -3.49 -21.96
CA SER A 17 -12.68 -3.42 -21.02
C SER A 17 -12.33 -2.53 -19.82
N ASN A 18 -13.30 -1.79 -19.30
CA ASN A 18 -13.15 -1.08 -18.02
C ASN A 18 -13.16 -2.09 -16.85
N PHE A 19 -12.40 -1.79 -15.81
CA PHE A 19 -12.38 -2.56 -14.56
C PHE A 19 -12.27 -1.62 -13.36
N THR A 20 -12.76 -2.04 -12.20
CA THR A 20 -12.75 -1.21 -10.99
C THR A 20 -11.65 -1.61 -10.02
N VAL A 21 -11.12 -0.63 -9.29
CA VAL A 21 -9.94 -0.76 -8.42
C VAL A 21 -10.23 -0.20 -7.03
N ALA A 22 -9.95 -0.98 -6.00
CA ALA A 22 -9.79 -0.49 -4.63
C ALA A 22 -8.30 -0.37 -4.30
N GLU A 23 -7.84 0.85 -4.03
CA GLU A 23 -6.45 1.18 -3.72
C GLU A 23 -6.29 1.45 -2.22
N PHE A 24 -5.63 0.55 -1.49
CA PHE A 24 -5.32 0.74 -0.07
C PHE A 24 -3.83 1.00 0.13
N CYS A 25 -3.48 1.80 1.15
CA CYS A 25 -2.11 2.35 1.26
C CYS A 25 -1.73 3.06 -0.05
N SER A 26 -2.62 3.95 -0.52
CA SER A 26 -2.51 4.56 -1.85
C SER A 26 -1.29 5.44 -2.00
N GLY A 27 -0.72 5.94 -0.89
CA GLY A 27 0.35 6.92 -0.91
C GLY A 27 -0.01 8.08 -1.83
N ILE A 28 0.88 8.38 -2.77
CA ILE A 28 0.70 9.43 -3.77
C ILE A 28 0.01 8.96 -5.06
N GLY A 29 -0.57 7.75 -5.10
CA GLY A 29 -1.34 7.22 -6.24
C GLY A 29 -0.48 6.59 -7.35
N GLY A 30 0.60 5.89 -6.96
CA GLY A 30 1.48 5.20 -7.91
C GLY A 30 0.77 4.10 -8.71
N PHE A 31 -0.07 3.29 -8.06
CA PHE A 31 -0.86 2.27 -8.76
C PHE A 31 -1.93 2.90 -9.63
N ARG A 32 -2.65 3.90 -9.11
CA ARG A 32 -3.64 4.67 -9.88
C ARG A 32 -3.12 5.13 -11.23
N LEU A 33 -1.95 5.79 -11.28
CA LEU A 33 -1.36 6.28 -12.53
C LEU A 33 -1.12 5.17 -13.56
N GLY A 34 -0.80 3.95 -13.14
CA GLY A 34 -0.61 2.80 -14.02
C GLY A 34 -1.95 2.21 -14.48
N LEU A 35 -2.89 2.05 -13.54
CA LEU A 35 -4.16 1.38 -13.77
C LEU A 35 -5.14 2.22 -14.58
N GLU A 36 -5.25 3.52 -14.30
CA GLU A 36 -6.10 4.43 -15.09
C GLU A 36 -5.66 4.48 -16.56
N LYS A 37 -4.34 4.43 -16.82
CA LYS A 37 -3.80 4.38 -18.20
C LYS A 37 -4.24 3.15 -18.99
N ILE A 38 -4.66 2.09 -18.30
CA ILE A 38 -5.12 0.84 -18.91
C ILE A 38 -6.61 0.57 -18.68
N GLY A 39 -7.39 1.61 -18.35
CA GLY A 39 -8.86 1.52 -18.21
C GLY A 39 -9.38 1.17 -16.83
N GLY A 40 -8.53 1.28 -15.79
CA GLY A 40 -8.93 1.13 -14.40
C GLY A 40 -9.67 2.35 -13.86
N GLU A 41 -10.78 2.13 -13.17
CA GLU A 41 -11.53 3.15 -12.42
C GLU A 41 -11.26 2.97 -10.92
N ILE A 42 -10.77 4.01 -10.25
CA ILE A 42 -10.57 3.98 -8.80
C ILE A 42 -11.92 4.19 -8.10
N VAL A 43 -12.45 3.15 -7.46
CA VAL A 43 -13.73 3.23 -6.72
C VAL A 43 -13.54 3.55 -5.25
N ILE A 44 -12.33 3.38 -4.73
CA ILE A 44 -11.91 3.82 -3.40
C ILE A 44 -10.38 3.94 -3.35
N ALA A 45 -9.89 4.97 -2.68
CA ALA A 45 -8.50 5.13 -2.27
C ALA A 45 -8.44 5.33 -0.75
N SER A 46 -7.41 4.79 -0.09
CA SER A 46 -7.25 4.87 1.36
C SER A 46 -5.79 5.07 1.75
N GLU A 47 -5.54 6.16 2.47
CA GLU A 47 -4.25 6.58 3.01
C GLU A 47 -4.47 7.28 4.36
N ILE A 48 -3.48 7.17 5.25
CA ILE A 48 -3.47 7.78 6.59
C ILE A 48 -2.41 8.88 6.71
N ASP A 49 -1.36 8.87 5.88
CA ASP A 49 -0.35 9.91 5.88
C ASP A 49 -0.90 11.20 5.27
N LYS A 50 -0.97 12.24 6.11
CA LYS A 50 -1.51 13.55 5.74
C LYS A 50 -0.86 14.13 4.47
N TYR A 51 0.45 14.00 4.31
CA TYR A 51 1.16 14.62 3.19
C TYR A 51 0.94 13.85 1.89
N ALA A 52 0.84 12.52 1.96
CA ALA A 52 0.44 11.68 0.86
C ALA A 52 -0.99 12.00 0.41
N ILE A 53 -1.94 12.14 1.34
CA ILE A 53 -3.33 12.56 1.06
C ILE A 53 -3.37 13.91 0.35
N GLU A 54 -2.65 14.92 0.87
CA GLU A 54 -2.57 16.25 0.25
C GLU A 54 -2.02 16.19 -1.18
N THR A 55 -0.98 15.37 -1.40
CA THR A 55 -0.38 15.18 -2.73
C THR A 55 -1.34 14.47 -3.68
N TYR A 56 -1.99 13.40 -3.21
CA TYR A 56 -2.96 12.63 -3.98
C TYR A 56 -4.13 13.53 -4.42
N LYS A 57 -4.67 14.32 -3.49
CA LYS A 57 -5.74 15.29 -3.75
C LYS A 57 -5.30 16.37 -4.74
N HIS A 58 -4.06 16.83 -4.67
CA HIS A 58 -3.53 17.78 -5.62
C HIS A 58 -3.43 17.21 -7.05
N TRP A 59 -3.06 15.94 -7.19
CA TRP A 59 -2.88 15.31 -8.51
C TRP A 59 -4.18 14.84 -9.17
N PHE A 60 -5.11 14.31 -8.38
CA PHE A 60 -6.31 13.65 -8.89
C PHE A 60 -7.60 14.41 -8.60
N ASN A 61 -7.54 15.48 -7.79
CA ASN A 61 -8.71 16.24 -7.34
C ASN A 61 -9.76 15.36 -6.61
N GLU A 62 -9.28 14.30 -5.97
CA GLU A 62 -10.05 13.33 -5.21
C GLU A 62 -9.42 13.09 -3.84
N ASP A 63 -10.24 12.77 -2.84
CA ASP A 63 -9.73 12.46 -1.51
C ASP A 63 -9.34 10.98 -1.39
N SER A 64 -8.28 10.73 -0.63
CA SER A 64 -7.82 9.38 -0.30
C SER A 64 -7.78 9.15 1.21
N GLU A 65 -8.22 10.12 2.02
CA GLU A 65 -8.24 9.98 3.48
C GLU A 65 -9.10 8.78 3.91
N GLY A 66 -8.49 7.85 4.62
CA GLY A 66 -9.21 6.74 5.23
C GLY A 66 -8.29 5.71 5.87
N ASP A 67 -8.68 5.24 7.05
CA ASP A 67 -7.99 4.16 7.75
C ASP A 67 -8.58 2.79 7.37
N LEU A 68 -7.73 1.93 6.80
CA LEU A 68 -8.00 0.54 6.48
C LEU A 68 -8.70 -0.25 7.61
N PHE A 69 -8.36 0.03 8.87
CA PHE A 69 -8.89 -0.67 10.03
C PHE A 69 -10.30 -0.20 10.41
N GLU A 70 -10.65 1.04 10.09
CA GLU A 70 -11.94 1.64 10.43
C GLU A 70 -13.04 1.30 9.42
N TYR A 71 -12.67 0.99 8.17
CA TYR A 71 -13.66 0.60 7.17
C TYR A 71 -14.45 -0.63 7.60
N LYS A 72 -15.79 -0.56 7.49
CA LYS A 72 -16.60 -1.77 7.41
C LYS A 72 -16.51 -2.30 5.99
N THR A 73 -16.39 -3.61 5.85
CA THR A 73 -16.28 -4.24 4.52
C THR A 73 -17.52 -4.03 3.65
N SER A 74 -18.65 -3.67 4.24
CA SER A 74 -19.88 -3.27 3.53
C SER A 74 -19.77 -1.94 2.81
N ASP A 75 -18.91 -1.05 3.30
CA ASP A 75 -18.84 0.35 2.87
C ASP A 75 -17.82 0.51 1.72
N ILE A 76 -16.95 -0.49 1.55
CA ILE A 76 -16.04 -0.61 0.42
C ILE A 76 -16.86 -1.04 -0.80
N PRO A 77 -16.78 -0.39 -1.97
CA PRO A 77 -17.46 -0.84 -3.19
C PRO A 77 -16.94 -2.19 -3.69
N ASP A 78 -17.76 -2.92 -4.46
CA ASP A 78 -17.27 -4.09 -5.18
C ASP A 78 -16.27 -3.66 -6.25
N HIS A 79 -15.20 -4.45 -6.42
CA HIS A 79 -14.08 -4.11 -7.29
C HIS A 79 -13.45 -5.34 -7.92
N ASP A 80 -12.88 -5.17 -9.11
CA ASP A 80 -12.18 -6.23 -9.83
C ASP A 80 -10.75 -6.45 -9.30
N ILE A 81 -10.06 -5.35 -8.96
CA ILE A 81 -8.67 -5.34 -8.51
C ILE A 81 -8.57 -4.69 -7.14
N LEU A 82 -7.81 -5.31 -6.23
CA LEU A 82 -7.36 -4.66 -5.00
C LEU A 82 -5.85 -4.45 -5.08
N THR A 83 -5.40 -3.22 -4.85
CA THR A 83 -3.98 -2.89 -4.79
C THR A 83 -3.55 -2.43 -3.40
N ALA A 84 -2.32 -2.75 -3.01
CA ALA A 84 -1.68 -2.16 -1.84
C ALA A 84 -0.15 -2.26 -1.86
N GLY A 85 0.52 -1.12 -1.68
CA GLY A 85 1.94 -1.03 -1.32
C GLY A 85 2.07 -0.86 0.19
N PHE A 86 1.77 -1.93 0.94
CA PHE A 86 1.61 -1.83 2.40
C PHE A 86 2.97 -1.68 3.12
N PRO A 87 3.01 -1.06 4.31
CA PRO A 87 4.25 -0.70 5.00
C PRO A 87 5.27 -1.84 5.08
N CYS A 88 6.49 -1.54 4.63
CA CYS A 88 7.59 -2.48 4.48
C CYS A 88 8.53 -2.52 5.71
N GLN A 89 8.46 -1.53 6.61
CA GLN A 89 9.36 -1.38 7.77
C GLN A 89 9.59 -2.67 8.59
N PRO A 90 8.59 -3.54 8.87
CA PRO A 90 8.84 -4.79 9.60
C PRO A 90 9.55 -5.89 8.79
N PHE A 91 9.65 -5.73 7.47
CA PHE A 91 10.25 -6.69 6.52
C PHE A 91 11.55 -6.17 5.87
N SER A 92 11.95 -4.92 6.13
CA SER A 92 13.15 -4.31 5.58
C SER A 92 14.40 -4.62 6.39
N VAL A 93 15.47 -5.04 5.72
CA VAL A 93 16.82 -5.18 6.32
C VAL A 93 17.29 -3.84 6.91
N ALA A 94 16.88 -2.70 6.32
CA ALA A 94 17.22 -1.35 6.77
C ALA A 94 16.34 -0.84 7.94
N GLY A 95 15.12 -1.36 8.10
CA GLY A 95 14.22 -1.05 9.23
C GLY A 95 14.53 -1.86 10.49
N VAL A 96 14.97 -3.11 10.32
CA VAL A 96 15.47 -3.93 11.43
C VAL A 96 16.75 -3.31 12.05
N VAL A 97 17.57 -2.59 11.28
CA VAL A 97 18.81 -1.97 11.78
C VAL A 97 18.61 -0.67 12.55
N SER A 98 17.51 0.08 12.39
CA SER A 98 17.25 1.25 13.26
C SER A 98 16.83 0.84 14.68
N ASN A 99 16.28 -0.37 14.84
CA ASN A 99 15.93 -0.96 16.14
C ASN A 99 16.95 -1.99 16.64
N ARG A 100 18.26 -1.67 16.73
CA ARG A 100 19.26 -2.41 17.55
C ARG A 100 19.11 -3.95 17.54
N HIS A 101 18.77 -4.54 16.39
CA HIS A 101 18.46 -5.97 16.26
C HIS A 101 19.66 -6.79 15.82
N TRP A 102 20.67 -6.13 15.23
CA TRP A 102 21.91 -6.77 14.79
C TRP A 102 22.96 -6.93 15.90
N ASP A 103 22.66 -6.53 17.14
CA ASP A 103 23.53 -6.87 18.27
C ASP A 103 23.46 -8.38 18.54
N LYS A 104 24.45 -9.11 18.03
CA LYS A 104 24.58 -10.57 18.16
C LYS A 104 24.66 -11.02 19.63
N ASN A 105 24.97 -10.10 20.55
CA ASN A 105 25.12 -10.37 21.98
C ASN A 105 23.84 -10.06 22.78
N LYS A 106 22.78 -9.56 22.12
CA LYS A 106 21.52 -9.24 22.81
C LYS A 106 20.80 -10.55 23.19
N PRO A 107 20.47 -10.75 24.49
CA PRO A 107 19.79 -11.97 24.93
C PRO A 107 18.45 -12.13 24.22
N ALA A 108 18.05 -13.38 23.95
CA ALA A 108 16.83 -13.70 23.19
C ALA A 108 15.57 -13.02 23.77
N SER A 109 15.53 -12.80 25.09
CA SER A 109 14.46 -12.09 25.79
C SER A 109 14.34 -10.59 25.46
N LYS A 110 15.34 -10.01 24.78
CA LYS A 110 15.39 -8.58 24.37
C LYS A 110 15.44 -8.38 22.85
N LYS A 111 15.28 -9.46 22.06
CA LYS A 111 15.04 -9.38 20.61
C LYS A 111 13.56 -9.10 20.40
N GLN A 112 13.24 -8.06 19.63
CA GLN A 112 11.85 -7.74 19.27
C GLN A 112 11.38 -8.76 18.22
N LYS A 113 10.07 -8.99 18.11
CA LYS A 113 9.52 -9.78 16.99
C LYS A 113 9.73 -8.99 15.69
N SER A 114 9.68 -9.63 14.53
CA SER A 114 9.74 -9.01 13.20
C SER A 114 8.63 -9.58 12.31
N GLY A 115 8.41 -9.02 11.13
CA GLY A 115 7.41 -9.55 10.19
C GLY A 115 5.96 -9.26 10.58
N PHE A 116 5.04 -10.18 10.27
CA PHE A 116 3.60 -10.04 10.56
C PHE A 116 3.28 -9.96 12.07
N ASP A 117 4.16 -10.49 12.91
CA ASP A 117 4.04 -10.42 14.38
C ASP A 117 4.67 -9.16 14.99
N TYR A 118 5.22 -8.25 14.17
CA TYR A 118 5.79 -7.00 14.64
C TYR A 118 4.70 -6.05 15.15
N LYS A 119 4.84 -5.62 16.42
CA LYS A 119 4.07 -4.55 17.02
C LYS A 119 5.01 -3.38 17.30
N ASP A 120 4.95 -2.33 16.48
CA ASP A 120 5.68 -1.11 16.79
C ASP A 120 4.97 -0.37 17.92
N ILE A 121 5.70 -0.14 19.01
CA ILE A 121 5.17 0.51 20.22
C ILE A 121 5.58 1.99 20.27
N LYS A 122 6.41 2.46 19.32
CA LYS A 122 6.99 3.81 19.38
C LYS A 122 6.53 4.77 18.30
N GLU A 123 5.91 4.28 17.23
CA GLU A 123 5.22 5.11 16.24
C GLU A 123 3.86 4.52 15.90
N GLY A 124 2.96 4.49 16.89
CA GLY A 124 1.50 4.53 16.72
C GLY A 124 0.81 3.58 15.73
N GLY A 125 1.44 2.53 15.21
CA GLY A 125 0.87 1.75 14.11
C GLY A 125 1.32 0.30 14.13
N GLU A 126 0.34 -0.59 14.25
CA GLU A 126 0.51 -2.03 14.21
C GLU A 126 0.79 -2.47 12.75
N GLN A 127 1.98 -2.17 12.22
CA GLN A 127 2.32 -2.38 10.79
C GLN A 127 2.15 -3.84 10.31
N GLY A 128 2.41 -4.83 11.18
CA GLY A 128 2.09 -6.25 10.91
C GLY A 128 0.59 -6.53 10.79
N GLN A 129 -0.27 -5.65 11.29
CA GLN A 129 -1.72 -5.72 11.14
C GLN A 129 -2.24 -5.13 9.84
N VAL A 130 -1.52 -4.25 9.14
CA VAL A 130 -2.04 -3.66 7.89
C VAL A 130 -2.34 -4.77 6.88
N PHE A 131 -1.45 -5.74 6.77
CA PHE A 131 -1.70 -6.95 5.98
C PHE A 131 -2.93 -7.74 6.46
N ASN A 132 -3.15 -7.86 7.77
CA ASN A 132 -4.37 -8.50 8.31
C ASN A 132 -5.65 -7.70 8.01
N GLY A 133 -5.58 -6.37 8.03
CA GLY A 133 -6.65 -5.48 7.59
C GLY A 133 -6.99 -5.69 6.12
N LEU A 134 -5.97 -5.81 5.26
CA LEU A 134 -6.13 -6.16 3.85
C LEU A 134 -6.76 -7.55 3.71
N LEU A 135 -6.27 -8.56 4.43
CA LEU A 135 -6.82 -9.92 4.40
C LEU A 135 -8.30 -9.96 4.80
N ARG A 136 -8.73 -9.16 5.78
CA ARG A 136 -10.13 -9.03 6.17
C ARG A 136 -11.00 -8.58 4.98
N ILE A 137 -10.54 -7.55 4.26
CA ILE A 137 -11.26 -7.00 3.09
C ILE A 137 -11.22 -7.99 1.93
N ILE A 138 -10.04 -8.54 1.61
CA ILE A 138 -9.84 -9.52 0.53
C ILE A 138 -10.75 -10.73 0.71
N LYS A 139 -10.83 -11.30 1.93
CA LYS A 139 -11.68 -12.46 2.22
C LYS A 139 -13.16 -12.16 2.01
N LYS A 140 -13.60 -10.93 2.29
CA LYS A 140 -15.00 -10.52 2.15
C LYS A 140 -15.36 -10.14 0.72
N LYS A 141 -14.52 -9.34 0.07
CA LYS A 141 -14.79 -8.76 -1.26
C LYS A 141 -14.41 -9.68 -2.41
N ARG A 142 -13.43 -10.56 -2.21
CA ARG A 142 -12.99 -11.55 -3.20
C ARG A 142 -12.75 -10.95 -4.59
N PRO A 143 -11.91 -9.91 -4.71
CA PRO A 143 -11.58 -9.33 -6.01
C PRO A 143 -10.95 -10.38 -6.92
N LYS A 144 -11.08 -10.19 -8.24
CA LYS A 144 -10.54 -11.11 -9.26
C LYS A 144 -9.03 -11.10 -9.26
N VAL A 145 -8.42 -9.95 -8.97
CA VAL A 145 -6.97 -9.74 -8.97
C VAL A 145 -6.53 -9.06 -7.67
N LEU A 146 -5.39 -9.51 -7.14
CA LEU A 146 -4.66 -8.84 -6.07
C LEU A 146 -3.33 -8.37 -6.63
N LEU A 147 -3.03 -7.08 -6.49
CA LEU A 147 -1.74 -6.50 -6.86
C LEU A 147 -1.10 -5.87 -5.62
N LEU A 148 -0.28 -6.66 -4.93
CA LEU A 148 0.36 -6.27 -3.68
C LEU A 148 1.86 -6.06 -3.91
N GLU A 149 2.41 -4.98 -3.35
CA GLU A 149 3.84 -4.68 -3.41
C GLU A 149 4.43 -4.64 -2.01
N ASN A 150 5.66 -5.15 -1.89
CA ASN A 150 6.51 -5.00 -0.73
C ASN A 150 7.97 -5.29 -1.12
N VAL A 151 8.91 -5.06 -0.21
CA VAL A 151 10.32 -5.38 -0.44
C VAL A 151 10.60 -6.87 -0.47
N ARG A 152 11.73 -7.23 -1.10
CA ARG A 152 12.25 -8.60 -1.21
C ARG A 152 12.31 -9.36 0.11
N GLY A 153 12.56 -8.67 1.23
CA GLY A 153 12.63 -9.24 2.57
C GLY A 153 11.35 -9.97 3.01
N LEU A 154 10.20 -9.65 2.39
CA LEU A 154 8.92 -10.33 2.60
C LEU A 154 9.03 -11.84 2.39
N LEU A 155 9.81 -12.31 1.42
CA LEU A 155 9.94 -13.75 1.11
C LEU A 155 10.83 -14.52 2.09
N SER A 156 11.60 -13.82 2.92
CA SER A 156 12.62 -14.41 3.79
C SER A 156 12.34 -14.24 5.28
N HIS A 157 11.34 -13.45 5.66
CA HIS A 157 11.15 -13.04 7.06
C HIS A 157 10.64 -14.14 8.02
N ASP A 158 10.04 -15.21 7.48
CA ASP A 158 9.50 -16.35 8.24
C ASP A 158 10.47 -17.54 8.34
N LYS A 159 11.72 -17.39 7.87
CA LYS A 159 12.73 -18.46 7.87
C LYS A 159 13.70 -18.37 9.05
#